data_AF-A0A5D4XRP7-F1
#
_entry.id   AF-A0A5D4XRP7-F1
#
_cell.length_a   1.000
_cell.length_b   1.000
_cell.length_c   1.000
_cell.angle_alpha   90.00
_cell.angle_beta   90.00
_cell.angle_gamma   90.00
#
_symmetry.space_group_name_H-M   'P 1'
#
loop_
_entity.id
_entity.type
_entity.pdbx_description
1 polymer ?
#
loop_
_entity_poly.entity_id
_entity_poly.type
_entity_poly.pdbx_seq_one_letter_code
_entity_poly.pdbx_strand_id
1 'polypeptide(L)'
;MMSDLPTMLRARLGLADPVPVEFQRGDVHEAEGYDRQRIEYRGLEGDRIPAFLFTPRGRDTRGGVVVFHQHNGEFHFGKSEVAGEVGDAFQAFGPALARRGVAVLAPDAITFEDRRGAVQGVEPDYYDWLQHYNAMSYRLLDGDVLMRKCLDDAQRALSVLLQATGIDGRRVGVAGHSYGGYTALYHAAVDARCRFACISGAVCSFGTRRREGTGITLFEAVPGLAREIDTHDVLAAIGPRPTMVVSGTQDKYSRDADQVVAKVTGDFITELRVDRGHALDQERFDAIVAWIGERMSDR
;
A
#
# COMPACT_ATOMS: atom_id res chain seq x y z
N MET A 1 -28.82 -4.56 13.02
CA MET A 1 -28.10 -4.37 11.75
C MET A 1 -26.65 -4.74 12.02
N MET A 2 -26.15 -5.85 11.48
CA MET A 2 -24.70 -6.10 11.52
C MET A 2 -24.07 -5.01 10.67
N SER A 3 -23.22 -4.16 11.25
CA SER A 3 -22.48 -3.14 10.50
C SER A 3 -21.69 -3.83 9.39
N ASP A 4 -21.68 -3.25 8.18
CA ASP A 4 -20.78 -3.74 7.14
C ASP A 4 -19.32 -3.72 7.63
N LEU A 5 -18.49 -4.62 7.09
CA LEU A 5 -17.12 -4.81 7.56
C LEU A 5 -16.28 -3.52 7.52
N PRO A 6 -16.36 -2.66 6.49
CA PRO A 6 -15.67 -1.38 6.47
C PRO A 6 -16.04 -0.49 7.67
N THR A 7 -17.33 -0.33 7.97
CA THR A 7 -17.78 0.48 9.10
C THR A 7 -17.29 -0.08 10.42
N MET A 8 -17.34 -1.41 10.59
CA MET A 8 -16.82 -2.08 11.78
C MET A 8 -15.33 -1.83 11.95
N LEU A 9 -14.51 -2.02 10.92
CA LEU A 9 -13.05 -1.82 10.99
C LEU A 9 -12.69 -0.36 11.28
N ARG A 10 -13.36 0.60 10.63
CA ARG A 10 -13.14 2.03 10.90
C ARG A 10 -13.44 2.37 12.36
N ALA A 11 -14.58 1.91 12.88
CA ALA A 11 -14.98 2.14 14.27
C ALA A 11 -14.02 1.47 15.27
N ARG A 12 -13.67 0.20 15.02
CA ARG A 12 -12.79 -0.60 15.88
C ARG A 12 -11.38 -0.02 15.98
N LEU A 13 -10.84 0.45 14.86
CA LEU A 13 -9.50 1.03 14.81
C LEU A 13 -9.50 2.50 15.21
N GLY A 14 -10.66 3.17 15.30
CA GLY A 14 -10.74 4.60 15.55
C GLY A 14 -10.18 5.43 14.39
N LEU A 15 -10.37 4.99 13.14
CA LEU A 15 -9.88 5.71 11.97
C LEU A 15 -10.56 7.08 11.83
N ALA A 16 -9.78 8.11 11.57
CA ALA A 16 -10.33 9.42 11.26
C ALA A 16 -11.03 9.42 9.90
N ASP A 17 -11.97 10.33 9.71
CA ASP A 17 -12.57 10.53 8.39
C ASP A 17 -11.56 11.14 7.41
N PRO A 18 -11.62 10.74 6.13
CA PRO A 18 -10.74 11.32 5.14
C PRO A 18 -11.05 12.80 4.91
N VAL A 19 -10.03 13.64 5.03
CA VAL A 19 -10.14 15.09 4.84
C VAL A 19 -9.13 15.57 3.78
N PRO A 20 -9.34 16.76 3.19
CA PRO A 20 -8.30 17.46 2.46
C PRO A 20 -7.04 17.62 3.33
N VAL A 21 -5.86 17.47 2.73
CA VAL A 21 -4.58 17.56 3.40
C VAL A 21 -3.76 18.68 2.77
N GLU A 22 -3.21 19.56 3.61
CA GLU A 22 -2.19 20.50 3.16
C GLU A 22 -0.86 19.79 2.96
N PHE A 23 -0.16 20.13 1.90
CA PHE A 23 1.13 19.54 1.56
C PHE A 23 2.06 20.61 0.98
N GLN A 24 3.36 20.38 1.13
CA GLN A 24 4.43 21.21 0.60
C GLN A 24 5.07 20.50 -0.57
N ARG A 25 5.35 21.25 -1.64
CA ARG A 25 6.08 20.78 -2.81
C ARG A 25 7.54 21.18 -2.70
N GLY A 26 8.43 20.22 -2.89
CA GLY A 26 9.87 20.43 -3.01
C GLY A 26 10.34 20.37 -4.46
N ASP A 27 11.62 20.02 -4.62
CA ASP A 27 12.30 20.01 -5.92
C ASP A 27 11.67 19.01 -6.90
N VAL A 28 11.68 19.41 -8.17
CA VAL A 28 11.26 18.60 -9.31
C VAL A 28 12.50 18.06 -10.02
N HIS A 29 12.54 16.75 -10.19
CA HIS A 29 13.48 16.06 -11.04
C HIS A 29 12.78 15.64 -12.33
N GLU A 30 13.14 16.27 -13.44
CA GLU A 30 12.62 15.91 -14.76
C GLU A 30 13.32 14.63 -15.27
N ALA A 31 12.53 13.65 -15.71
CA ALA A 31 13.02 12.41 -16.29
C ALA A 31 12.30 12.09 -17.60
N GLU A 32 12.78 11.08 -18.31
CA GLU A 32 12.17 10.66 -19.58
C GLU A 32 10.75 10.10 -19.34
N GLY A 33 9.74 10.88 -19.78
CA GLY A 33 8.33 10.53 -19.75
C GLY A 33 7.60 10.84 -18.44
N TYR A 34 8.27 11.40 -17.43
CA TYR A 34 7.64 11.81 -16.17
C TYR A 34 8.47 12.87 -15.42
N ASP A 35 7.82 13.64 -14.56
CA ASP A 35 8.46 14.44 -13.53
C ASP A 35 8.32 13.73 -12.19
N ARG A 36 9.38 13.74 -11.36
CA ARG A 36 9.31 13.31 -9.95
C ARG A 36 9.50 14.51 -9.05
N GLN A 37 8.57 14.72 -8.14
CA GLN A 37 8.62 15.79 -7.15
C GLN A 37 8.61 15.23 -5.73
N ARG A 38 9.47 15.77 -4.85
CA ARG A 38 9.34 15.50 -3.40
C ARG A 38 8.14 16.28 -2.86
N ILE A 39 7.24 15.60 -2.16
CA ILE A 39 6.12 16.21 -1.44
C ILE A 39 6.21 15.82 0.02
N GLU A 40 5.83 16.74 0.91
CA GLU A 40 5.73 16.48 2.34
C GLU A 40 4.37 16.93 2.85
N TYR A 41 3.75 16.12 3.71
CA TYR A 41 2.50 16.45 4.38
C TYR A 41 2.51 15.93 5.81
N ARG A 42 1.56 16.39 6.63
CA ARG A 42 1.48 15.98 8.05
C ARG A 42 0.59 14.76 8.22
N GLY A 43 1.01 13.81 9.04
CA GLY A 43 0.17 12.76 9.61
C GLY A 43 -0.73 13.29 10.73
N LEU A 44 -1.65 12.46 11.23
CA LEU A 44 -2.55 12.85 12.32
C LEU A 44 -1.88 12.96 13.68
N GLU A 45 -0.68 12.39 13.83
CA GLU A 45 0.13 12.49 15.04
C GLU A 45 1.08 13.70 14.99
N GLY A 46 0.92 14.59 14.01
CA GLY A 46 1.74 15.79 13.82
C GLY A 46 3.09 15.53 13.14
N ASP A 47 3.43 14.26 12.92
CA ASP A 47 4.61 13.80 12.22
C ASP A 47 4.59 14.16 10.72
N ARG A 48 5.77 14.15 10.11
CA ARG A 48 5.94 14.43 8.69
C ARG A 48 5.91 13.14 7.89
N ILE A 49 5.26 13.18 6.74
CA ILE A 49 5.18 12.09 5.78
C ILE A 49 5.79 12.58 4.47
N PRO A 50 7.08 12.27 4.23
CA PRO A 50 7.71 12.47 2.95
C PRO A 50 7.15 11.49 1.92
N ALA A 51 7.00 11.97 0.69
CA ALA A 51 6.56 11.17 -0.44
C ALA A 51 7.23 11.64 -1.74
N PHE A 52 7.28 10.74 -2.72
CA PHE A 52 7.52 11.14 -4.10
C PHE A 52 6.21 11.14 -4.88
N LEU A 53 5.94 12.24 -5.59
CA LEU A 53 4.89 12.34 -6.58
C LEU A 53 5.51 12.21 -7.98
N PHE A 54 5.03 11.25 -8.75
CA PHE A 54 5.37 11.08 -10.15
C PHE A 54 4.19 11.55 -11.00
N THR A 55 4.43 12.50 -11.91
CA THR A 55 3.44 12.98 -12.85
C THR A 55 3.89 12.70 -14.29
N PRO A 56 3.01 12.16 -15.16
CA PRO A 56 3.32 11.96 -16.57
C PRO A 56 3.81 13.25 -17.25
N ARG A 57 4.85 13.13 -18.09
CA ARG A 57 5.39 14.23 -18.89
C ARG A 57 5.21 13.92 -20.38
N GLY A 58 4.78 14.91 -21.15
CA GLY A 58 4.53 14.73 -22.60
C GLY A 58 3.26 13.93 -22.92
N ARG A 59 2.36 13.74 -21.95
CA ARG A 59 1.03 13.14 -22.11
C ARG A 59 0.10 13.50 -20.96
N ASP A 60 -1.19 13.27 -21.16
CA ASP A 60 -2.21 13.53 -20.15
C ASP A 60 -2.09 12.58 -18.96
N THR A 61 -2.40 13.12 -17.77
CA THR A 61 -2.57 12.32 -16.56
C THR A 61 -4.00 11.77 -16.53
N ARG A 62 -4.13 10.47 -16.75
CA ARG A 62 -5.43 9.79 -16.95
C ARG A 62 -6.08 9.31 -15.65
N GLY A 63 -5.34 9.33 -14.54
CA GLY A 63 -5.76 8.94 -13.21
C GLY A 63 -4.53 8.72 -12.33
N GLY A 64 -4.68 8.00 -11.22
CA GLY A 64 -3.58 7.88 -10.27
C GLY A 64 -3.67 6.69 -9.32
N VAL A 65 -2.55 6.40 -8.68
CA VAL A 65 -2.43 5.33 -7.70
C VAL A 65 -1.49 5.72 -6.57
N VAL A 66 -1.86 5.42 -5.33
CA VAL A 66 -0.90 5.44 -4.22
C VAL A 66 -0.20 4.10 -4.18
N VAL A 67 1.13 4.10 -4.24
CA VAL A 67 1.94 2.87 -4.17
C VAL A 67 2.62 2.80 -2.82
N PHE A 68 2.30 1.76 -2.05
CA PHE A 68 2.94 1.45 -0.77
C PHE A 68 4.12 0.51 -0.98
N HIS A 69 5.28 0.90 -0.49
CA HIS A 69 6.54 0.14 -0.62
C HIS A 69 6.52 -1.14 0.22
N GLN A 70 7.40 -2.09 -0.13
CA GLN A 70 7.60 -3.30 0.65
C GLN A 70 8.50 -3.06 1.88
N HIS A 71 8.75 -4.11 2.64
CA HIS A 71 9.67 -4.04 3.78
C HIS A 71 10.99 -4.79 3.52
N ASN A 72 10.93 -6.08 3.14
CA ASN A 72 12.08 -6.94 2.83
C ASN A 72 13.24 -6.98 3.87
N GLY A 73 13.02 -6.54 5.12
CA GLY A 73 14.11 -6.37 6.10
C GLY A 73 14.89 -5.05 5.94
N GLU A 74 14.56 -4.24 4.95
CA GLU A 74 15.27 -3.04 4.51
C GLU A 74 14.50 -1.78 4.90
N PHE A 75 14.43 -1.47 6.21
CA PHE A 75 13.64 -0.31 6.67
C PHE A 75 14.18 1.04 6.19
N HIS A 76 15.43 1.09 5.72
CA HIS A 76 16.01 2.28 5.12
C HIS A 76 15.44 2.60 3.73
N PHE A 77 14.65 1.69 3.14
CA PHE A 77 13.95 1.91 1.88
C PHE A 77 12.47 2.24 2.10
N GLY A 78 11.97 3.21 1.34
CA GLY A 78 10.58 3.63 1.34
C GLY A 78 10.17 4.12 -0.04
N LYS A 79 9.82 5.41 -0.15
CA LYS A 79 9.49 6.07 -1.42
C LYS A 79 10.59 5.94 -2.48
N SER A 80 11.87 5.87 -2.07
CA SER A 80 13.02 5.77 -2.98
C SER A 80 13.09 4.41 -3.69
N GLU A 81 12.59 3.34 -3.08
CA GLU A 81 12.48 2.04 -3.74
C GLU A 81 11.39 2.07 -4.83
N VAL A 82 10.23 2.70 -4.54
CA VAL A 82 9.17 2.92 -5.54
C VAL A 82 9.64 3.81 -6.69
N ALA A 83 10.62 4.69 -6.43
CA ALA A 83 11.29 5.50 -7.43
C ALA A 83 12.27 4.72 -8.31
N GLY A 84 12.65 3.49 -7.93
CA GLY A 84 13.69 2.71 -8.58
C GLY A 84 15.10 3.25 -8.35
N GLU A 85 15.32 4.03 -7.29
CA GLU A 85 16.65 4.56 -6.95
C GLU A 85 17.47 3.58 -6.12
N VAL A 86 16.79 2.69 -5.39
CA VAL A 86 17.36 1.71 -4.47
C VAL A 86 16.49 0.44 -4.44
N GLY A 87 16.96 -0.61 -3.78
CA GLY A 87 16.19 -1.84 -3.58
C GLY A 87 16.01 -2.66 -4.87
N ASP A 88 14.93 -3.44 -4.91
CA ASP A 88 14.60 -4.30 -6.04
C ASP A 88 14.06 -3.49 -7.23
N ALA A 89 14.63 -3.69 -8.42
CA ALA A 89 14.19 -3.01 -9.64
C ALA A 89 12.71 -3.27 -9.98
N PHE A 90 12.15 -4.40 -9.56
CA PHE A 90 10.73 -4.74 -9.72
C PHE A 90 9.81 -4.04 -8.70
N GLN A 91 10.32 -3.12 -7.90
CA GLN A 91 9.51 -2.19 -7.10
C GLN A 91 9.41 -0.79 -7.72
N ALA A 92 10.10 -0.51 -8.84
CA ALA A 92 10.14 0.79 -9.52
C ALA A 92 8.82 1.16 -10.23
N PHE A 93 7.70 1.05 -9.52
CA PHE A 93 6.35 1.31 -10.02
C PHE A 93 6.13 2.78 -10.36
N GLY A 94 6.78 3.72 -9.65
CA GLY A 94 6.62 5.16 -9.88
C GLY A 94 6.93 5.54 -11.33
N PRO A 95 8.16 5.34 -11.82
CA PRO A 95 8.53 5.59 -13.21
C PRO A 95 7.71 4.78 -14.22
N ALA A 96 7.47 3.49 -13.95
CA ALA A 96 6.80 2.60 -14.89
C ALA A 96 5.34 3.00 -15.16
N LEU A 97 4.61 3.40 -14.12
CA LEU A 97 3.22 3.84 -14.21
C LEU A 97 3.10 5.29 -14.73
N ALA A 98 3.99 6.19 -14.31
CA ALA A 98 4.00 7.58 -14.76
C ALA A 98 4.22 7.69 -16.27
N ARG A 99 5.16 6.91 -16.83
CA ARG A 99 5.35 6.81 -18.29
C ARG A 99 4.11 6.31 -19.03
N ARG A 100 3.19 5.61 -18.36
CA ARG A 100 1.91 5.15 -18.90
C ARG A 100 0.76 6.13 -18.64
N GLY A 101 1.01 7.36 -18.20
CA GLY A 101 -0.03 8.36 -18.00
C GLY A 101 -0.77 8.22 -16.66
N VAL A 102 -0.17 7.55 -15.67
CA VAL A 102 -0.75 7.36 -14.33
C VAL A 102 0.05 8.17 -13.31
N ALA A 103 -0.58 9.07 -12.58
CA ALA A 103 0.12 9.74 -11.48
C ALA A 103 0.36 8.75 -10.32
N VAL A 104 1.54 8.80 -9.71
CA VAL A 104 1.89 7.93 -8.58
C VAL A 104 2.28 8.76 -7.38
N LEU A 105 1.68 8.51 -6.22
CA LEU A 105 2.21 8.99 -4.95
C LEU A 105 2.79 7.80 -4.17
N ALA A 106 4.07 7.91 -3.79
CA ALA A 106 4.77 6.91 -3.00
C ALA A 106 5.19 7.53 -1.66
N PRO A 107 4.43 7.32 -0.57
CA PRO A 107 4.79 7.81 0.75
C PRO A 107 5.72 6.85 1.50
N ASP A 108 6.57 7.40 2.37
CA ASP A 108 7.28 6.60 3.37
C ASP A 108 6.29 6.11 4.43
N ALA A 109 6.32 4.81 4.74
CA ALA A 109 5.66 4.27 5.91
C ALA A 109 6.34 4.75 7.20
N ILE A 110 5.62 4.75 8.32
CA ILE A 110 6.20 5.17 9.61
C ILE A 110 7.39 4.27 9.94
N THR A 111 8.49 4.86 10.42
CA THR A 111 9.78 4.18 10.70
C THR A 111 10.53 3.65 9.48
N PHE A 112 10.20 4.11 8.27
CA PHE A 112 10.93 3.79 7.05
C PHE A 112 11.59 5.03 6.43
N GLU A 113 12.73 4.83 5.77
CA GLU A 113 13.49 5.84 5.04
C GLU A 113 13.62 7.17 5.82
N ASP A 114 12.94 8.25 5.39
CA ASP A 114 13.03 9.58 6.03
C ASP A 114 12.15 9.72 7.28
N ARG A 115 11.35 8.70 7.59
CA ARG A 115 10.53 8.60 8.80
C ARG A 115 11.17 7.71 9.87
N ARG A 116 12.43 7.32 9.66
CA ARG A 116 13.30 6.78 10.71
C ARG A 116 13.74 7.89 11.65
N GLY A 117 13.99 7.54 12.91
CA GLY A 117 14.20 8.51 13.99
C GLY A 117 15.48 9.33 13.85
N ALA A 118 16.63 8.69 14.04
CA ALA A 118 17.93 9.38 14.09
C ALA A 118 18.61 9.54 12.72
N VAL A 119 18.12 8.85 11.70
CA VAL A 119 18.74 8.75 10.37
C VAL A 119 17.67 9.03 9.32
N GLN A 120 18.09 9.65 8.21
CA GLN A 120 17.27 9.91 7.03
C GLN A 120 17.99 9.38 5.78
N GLY A 121 17.25 9.27 4.69
CA GLY A 121 17.75 8.72 3.43
C GLY A 121 17.80 7.20 3.42
N VAL A 122 18.61 6.67 2.51
CA VAL A 122 18.61 5.27 2.09
C VAL A 122 19.76 4.45 2.67
N GLU A 123 20.53 5.00 3.60
CA GLU A 123 21.61 4.25 4.24
C GLU A 123 21.05 3.41 5.41
N PRO A 124 21.42 2.12 5.53
CA PRO A 124 20.94 1.27 6.60
C PRO A 124 21.46 1.73 7.96
N ASP A 125 20.64 1.59 9.00
CA ASP A 125 21.07 1.71 10.40
C ASP A 125 20.80 0.42 11.16
N TYR A 126 21.67 0.08 12.12
CA TYR A 126 21.57 -1.17 12.87
C TYR A 126 20.26 -1.31 13.65
N TYR A 127 19.68 -0.19 14.12
CA TYR A 127 18.47 -0.17 14.94
C TYR A 127 17.17 0.03 14.16
N ASP A 128 17.25 0.04 12.84
CA ASP A 128 16.12 0.21 11.93
C ASP A 128 14.93 -0.71 12.27
N TRP A 129 15.19 -2.00 12.44
CA TRP A 129 14.14 -2.97 12.72
C TRP A 129 13.45 -2.74 14.07
N LEU A 130 14.21 -2.28 15.06
CA LEU A 130 13.71 -2.04 16.40
C LEU A 130 12.74 -0.86 16.41
N GLN A 131 12.92 0.12 15.51
CA GLN A 131 12.01 1.25 15.40
C GLN A 131 10.60 0.80 15.00
N HIS A 132 10.47 -0.08 14.01
CA HIS A 132 9.15 -0.57 13.60
C HIS A 132 8.50 -1.45 14.67
N TYR A 133 9.30 -2.28 15.35
CA TYR A 133 8.84 -3.04 16.52
C TYR A 133 8.35 -2.13 17.65
N ASN A 134 9.10 -1.07 17.97
CA ASN A 134 8.75 -0.09 18.99
C ASN A 134 7.49 0.70 18.60
N ALA A 135 7.35 1.07 17.32
CA ALA A 135 6.16 1.75 16.83
C ALA A 135 4.88 0.93 17.03
N MET A 136 4.94 -0.39 16.88
CA MET A 136 3.85 -1.30 17.24
C MET A 136 3.70 -1.43 18.76
N SER A 137 4.79 -1.70 19.47
CA SER A 137 4.74 -2.04 20.90
C SER A 137 4.29 -0.87 21.78
N TYR A 138 4.80 0.35 21.55
CA TYR A 138 4.40 1.53 22.31
C TYR A 138 2.92 1.88 22.09
N ARG A 139 2.42 1.74 20.85
CA ARG A 139 1.00 1.93 20.58
C ARG A 139 0.12 0.96 21.37
N LEU A 140 0.50 -0.32 21.43
CA LEU A 140 -0.24 -1.30 22.22
C LEU A 140 -0.28 -0.94 23.72
N LEU A 141 0.79 -0.33 24.26
CA LEU A 141 0.81 0.13 25.65
C LEU A 141 -0.13 1.32 25.89
N ASP A 142 -0.30 2.18 24.88
CA ASP A 142 -1.18 3.35 24.91
C ASP A 142 -2.62 3.04 24.50
N GLY A 143 -2.95 1.76 24.23
CA GLY A 143 -4.27 1.33 23.78
C GLY A 143 -4.59 1.68 22.32
N ASP A 144 -3.57 2.01 21.53
CA ASP A 144 -3.64 2.22 20.08
C ASP A 144 -2.98 1.05 19.32
N VAL A 145 -3.06 1.04 17.99
CA VAL A 145 -2.48 0.00 17.14
C VAL A 145 -1.77 0.59 15.93
N LEU A 146 -0.67 -0.05 15.52
CA LEU A 146 0.08 0.38 14.33
C LEU A 146 -0.78 0.40 13.07
N MET A 147 -1.74 -0.52 12.96
CA MET A 147 -2.70 -0.55 11.85
C MET A 147 -3.42 0.78 11.67
N ARG A 148 -3.91 1.39 12.76
CA ARG A 148 -4.63 2.66 12.71
C ARG A 148 -3.74 3.75 12.14
N LYS A 149 -2.55 3.95 12.69
CA LYS A 149 -1.58 4.95 12.19
C LYS A 149 -1.27 4.76 10.71
N CYS A 150 -0.95 3.55 10.30
CA CYS A 150 -0.62 3.26 8.90
C CYS A 150 -1.81 3.48 7.95
N LEU A 151 -3.03 3.14 8.36
CA LEU A 151 -4.23 3.41 7.56
C LEU A 151 -4.63 4.89 7.54
N ASP A 152 -4.42 5.61 8.64
CA ASP A 152 -4.58 7.07 8.71
C ASP A 152 -3.59 7.79 7.78
N ASP A 153 -2.35 7.30 7.69
CA ASP A 153 -1.34 7.82 6.75
C ASP A 153 -1.71 7.50 5.29
N ALA A 154 -2.18 6.27 5.03
CA ALA A 154 -2.61 5.82 3.71
C ALA A 154 -3.80 6.62 3.16
N GLN A 155 -4.82 6.90 3.99
CA GLN A 155 -5.96 7.73 3.56
C GLN A 155 -5.54 9.18 3.26
N ARG A 156 -4.55 9.71 3.97
CA ARG A 156 -4.00 11.05 3.73
C ARG A 156 -3.17 11.09 2.46
N ALA A 157 -2.39 10.04 2.18
CA ALA A 157 -1.69 9.88 0.92
C ALA A 157 -2.67 9.96 -0.27
N LEU A 158 -3.82 9.29 -0.18
CA LEU A 158 -4.84 9.35 -1.22
C LEU A 158 -5.44 10.75 -1.39
N SER A 159 -5.71 11.48 -0.30
CA SER A 159 -6.14 12.88 -0.37
C SER A 159 -5.09 13.75 -1.06
N VAL A 160 -3.81 13.62 -0.67
CA VAL A 160 -2.70 14.38 -1.27
C VAL A 160 -2.56 14.07 -2.75
N LEU A 161 -2.64 12.80 -3.17
CA LEU A 161 -2.58 12.44 -4.58
C LEU A 161 -3.67 13.15 -5.39
N LEU A 162 -4.92 13.10 -4.93
CA LEU A 162 -6.05 13.75 -5.59
C LEU A 162 -5.85 15.27 -5.69
N GLN A 163 -5.45 15.91 -4.58
CA GLN A 163 -5.26 17.35 -4.52
C GLN A 163 -4.05 17.83 -5.34
N ALA A 164 -2.95 17.07 -5.32
CA ALA A 164 -1.71 17.46 -5.98
C ALA A 164 -1.75 17.27 -7.51
N THR A 165 -2.67 16.45 -8.01
CA THR A 165 -2.75 16.12 -9.44
C THR A 165 -4.03 16.63 -10.09
N GLY A 166 -5.09 16.91 -9.32
CA GLY A 166 -6.39 17.35 -9.85
C GLY A 166 -7.10 16.28 -10.69
N ILE A 167 -6.68 15.01 -10.59
CA ILE A 167 -7.25 13.91 -11.36
C ILE A 167 -8.70 13.60 -10.94
N ASP A 168 -9.45 12.96 -11.84
CA ASP A 168 -10.76 12.41 -11.53
C ASP A 168 -10.68 11.33 -10.44
N GLY A 169 -11.35 11.57 -9.30
CA GLY A 169 -11.45 10.63 -8.18
C GLY A 169 -12.21 9.33 -8.50
N ARG A 170 -12.74 9.17 -9.72
CA ARG A 170 -13.25 7.90 -10.25
C ARG A 170 -12.15 7.00 -10.83
N ARG A 171 -10.93 7.52 -11.02
CA ARG A 171 -9.78 6.82 -11.62
C ARG A 171 -8.57 6.78 -10.68
N VAL A 172 -8.84 6.60 -9.39
CA VAL A 172 -7.81 6.55 -8.35
C VAL A 172 -7.85 5.20 -7.63
N GLY A 173 -6.69 4.64 -7.29
CA GLY A 173 -6.61 3.39 -6.56
C GLY A 173 -5.38 3.30 -5.68
N VAL A 174 -5.14 2.10 -5.17
CA VAL A 174 -3.98 1.79 -4.33
C VAL A 174 -3.30 0.52 -4.80
N ALA A 175 -2.00 0.44 -4.59
CA ALA A 175 -1.20 -0.74 -4.93
C ALA A 175 -0.07 -0.94 -3.92
N GLY A 176 0.38 -2.18 -3.77
CA GLY A 176 1.59 -2.46 -3.01
C GLY A 176 1.98 -3.93 -3.04
N HIS A 177 3.22 -4.19 -2.64
CA HIS A 177 3.78 -5.53 -2.52
C HIS A 177 4.22 -5.82 -1.08
N SER A 178 4.05 -7.06 -0.61
CA SER A 178 4.43 -7.49 0.73
C SER A 178 3.80 -6.59 1.81
N TYR A 179 4.59 -5.93 2.65
CA TYR A 179 4.11 -4.91 3.60
C TYR A 179 3.17 -3.87 2.96
N GLY A 180 3.54 -3.35 1.79
CA GLY A 180 2.68 -2.44 1.02
C GLY A 180 1.40 -3.10 0.50
N GLY A 181 1.45 -4.40 0.22
CA GLY A 181 0.28 -5.20 -0.15
C GLY A 181 -0.73 -5.31 0.99
N TYR A 182 -0.27 -5.49 2.23
CA TYR A 182 -1.14 -5.44 3.42
C TYR A 182 -1.78 -4.07 3.58
N THR A 183 -0.99 -3.00 3.45
CA THR A 183 -1.50 -1.62 3.50
C THR A 183 -2.56 -1.41 2.42
N ALA A 184 -2.32 -1.83 1.18
CA ALA A 184 -3.27 -1.72 0.08
C ALA A 184 -4.57 -2.52 0.33
N LEU A 185 -4.47 -3.76 0.83
CA LEU A 185 -5.62 -4.61 1.16
C LEU A 185 -6.54 -3.94 2.20
N TYR A 186 -5.99 -3.56 3.35
CA TYR A 186 -6.77 -2.98 4.43
C TYR A 186 -7.25 -1.56 4.08
N HIS A 187 -6.43 -0.74 3.43
CA HIS A 187 -6.82 0.61 3.04
C HIS A 187 -7.96 0.60 2.02
N ALA A 188 -7.87 -0.25 0.98
CA ALA A 188 -8.95 -0.39 0.02
C ALA A 188 -10.27 -0.84 0.68
N ALA A 189 -10.21 -1.72 1.67
CA ALA A 189 -11.40 -2.18 2.40
C ALA A 189 -12.08 -1.05 3.20
N VAL A 190 -11.32 -0.13 3.80
CA VAL A 190 -11.85 0.92 4.70
C VAL A 190 -12.01 2.30 4.07
N ASP A 191 -11.58 2.49 2.81
CA ASP A 191 -11.68 3.75 2.09
C ASP A 191 -12.28 3.55 0.68
N ALA A 192 -13.57 3.87 0.56
CA ALA A 192 -14.34 3.72 -0.68
C ALA A 192 -13.89 4.68 -1.81
N ARG A 193 -13.01 5.65 -1.52
CA ARG A 193 -12.42 6.52 -2.55
C ARG A 193 -11.43 5.75 -3.43
N CYS A 194 -10.82 4.69 -2.90
CA CYS A 194 -10.04 3.75 -3.71
C CYS A 194 -10.99 3.05 -4.70
N ARG A 195 -10.84 3.27 -6.01
CA ARG A 195 -11.69 2.69 -7.06
C ARG A 195 -11.19 1.37 -7.60
N PHE A 196 -9.92 1.05 -7.33
CA PHE A 196 -9.32 -0.26 -7.56
C PHE A 196 -8.20 -0.51 -6.55
N ALA A 197 -7.81 -1.78 -6.40
CA ALA A 197 -6.70 -2.17 -5.54
C ALA A 197 -5.82 -3.23 -6.22
N CYS A 198 -4.50 -3.10 -6.11
CA CYS A 198 -3.56 -4.15 -6.50
C CYS A 198 -2.82 -4.66 -5.25
N ILE A 199 -3.04 -5.92 -4.90
CA ILE A 199 -2.57 -6.54 -3.66
C ILE A 199 -1.61 -7.66 -4.04
N SER A 200 -0.30 -7.43 -3.84
CA SER A 200 0.74 -8.38 -4.20
C SER A 200 1.43 -8.94 -2.96
N GLY A 201 1.61 -10.27 -2.89
CA GLY A 201 2.39 -10.92 -1.83
C GLY A 201 1.83 -10.76 -0.40
N ALA A 202 0.52 -10.54 -0.26
CA ALA A 202 -0.10 -10.21 1.04
C ALA A 202 -1.44 -10.93 1.34
N VAL A 203 -1.91 -11.80 0.44
CA VAL A 203 -3.19 -12.51 0.59
C VAL A 203 -2.94 -13.92 1.13
N CYS A 204 -3.05 -14.09 2.45
CA CYS A 204 -2.88 -15.38 3.11
C CYS A 204 -3.67 -15.43 4.41
N SER A 205 -4.46 -16.49 4.65
CA SER A 205 -5.34 -16.55 5.82
C SER A 205 -4.58 -16.58 7.16
N PHE A 206 -5.19 -16.04 8.22
CA PHE A 206 -4.62 -16.14 9.56
C PHE A 206 -4.46 -17.59 10.01
N GLY A 207 -5.40 -18.46 9.62
CA GLY A 207 -5.34 -19.90 9.91
C GLY A 207 -4.11 -20.57 9.30
N THR A 208 -3.83 -20.31 8.02
CA THR A 208 -2.63 -20.83 7.34
C THR A 208 -1.36 -20.29 7.97
N ARG A 209 -1.26 -18.98 8.22
CA ARG A 209 -0.04 -18.41 8.85
C ARG A 209 0.28 -19.02 10.21
N ARG A 210 -0.74 -19.27 11.03
CA ARG A 210 -0.56 -19.92 12.35
C ARG A 210 -0.11 -21.35 12.22
N ARG A 211 -0.78 -22.13 11.35
CA ARG A 211 -0.45 -23.54 11.12
C ARG A 211 0.99 -23.73 10.62
N GLU A 212 1.44 -22.83 9.75
CA GLU A 212 2.75 -22.90 9.11
C GLU A 212 3.86 -22.13 9.86
N GLY A 213 3.54 -21.41 10.94
CA GLY A 213 4.52 -20.60 11.68
C GLY A 213 5.09 -19.42 10.88
N THR A 214 4.36 -18.88 9.90
CA THR A 214 4.82 -17.81 8.99
C THR A 214 5.16 -16.50 9.73
N GLY A 215 4.48 -16.23 10.84
CA GLY A 215 4.46 -14.92 11.50
C GLY A 215 3.32 -14.02 10.99
N ILE A 216 3.21 -12.83 11.57
CA ILE A 216 2.21 -11.81 11.26
C ILE A 216 2.96 -10.48 11.10
N THR A 217 2.49 -9.61 10.20
CA THR A 217 3.10 -8.28 10.06
C THR A 217 2.88 -7.46 11.33
N LEU A 218 3.85 -6.64 11.72
CA LEU A 218 3.69 -5.78 12.91
C LEU A 218 2.48 -4.83 12.77
N PHE A 219 2.13 -4.47 11.54
CA PHE A 219 0.91 -3.75 11.19
C PHE A 219 -0.37 -4.49 11.60
N GLU A 220 -0.44 -5.81 11.42
CA GLU A 220 -1.61 -6.65 11.77
C GLU A 220 -1.67 -7.04 13.27
N ALA A 221 -0.75 -6.56 14.10
CA ALA A 221 -0.73 -6.83 15.54
C ALA A 221 -1.84 -6.06 16.29
N VAL A 222 -3.10 -6.39 15.99
CA VAL A 222 -4.31 -5.79 16.55
C VAL A 222 -4.98 -6.80 17.49
N PRO A 223 -5.10 -6.51 18.80
CA PRO A 223 -5.71 -7.43 19.75
C PRO A 223 -7.12 -7.88 19.33
N GLY A 224 -7.30 -9.20 19.24
CA GLY A 224 -8.58 -9.82 18.89
C GLY A 224 -8.95 -9.81 17.41
N LEU A 225 -8.12 -9.26 16.51
CA LEU A 225 -8.48 -9.09 15.09
C LEU A 225 -8.95 -10.39 14.43
N ALA A 226 -8.13 -11.42 14.56
CA ALA A 226 -8.39 -12.75 14.00
C ALA A 226 -9.48 -13.56 14.75
N ARG A 227 -10.21 -12.95 15.69
CA ARG A 227 -11.47 -13.50 16.23
C ARG A 227 -12.71 -12.98 15.49
N GLU A 228 -12.55 -11.87 14.79
CA GLU A 228 -13.65 -11.13 14.15
C GLU A 228 -13.60 -11.24 12.63
N ILE A 229 -12.40 -11.37 12.04
CA ILE A 229 -12.20 -11.41 10.59
C ILE A 229 -11.09 -12.40 10.20
N ASP A 230 -11.09 -12.81 8.94
CA ASP A 230 -9.96 -13.39 8.23
C ASP A 230 -9.71 -12.63 6.90
N THR A 231 -8.65 -12.95 6.17
CA THR A 231 -8.21 -12.20 4.98
C THR A 231 -9.26 -12.14 3.88
N HIS A 232 -10.05 -13.21 3.70
CA HIS A 232 -11.15 -13.23 2.72
C HIS A 232 -12.26 -12.23 3.05
N ASP A 233 -12.55 -11.97 4.33
CA ASP A 233 -13.54 -10.96 4.72
C ASP A 233 -13.09 -9.56 4.31
N VAL A 234 -11.82 -9.24 4.56
CA VAL A 234 -11.22 -7.94 4.18
C VAL A 234 -11.21 -7.78 2.67
N LEU A 235 -10.84 -8.84 1.93
CA LEU A 235 -10.83 -8.85 0.48
C LEU A 235 -12.25 -8.67 -0.11
N ALA A 236 -13.25 -9.36 0.46
CA ALA A 236 -14.65 -9.24 0.07
C ALA A 236 -15.20 -7.81 0.28
N ALA A 237 -14.76 -7.12 1.32
CA ALA A 237 -15.17 -5.74 1.60
C ALA A 237 -14.67 -4.70 0.57
N ILE A 238 -13.74 -5.07 -0.31
CA ILE A 238 -13.33 -4.21 -1.44
C ILE A 238 -14.38 -4.24 -2.55
N GLY A 239 -15.10 -5.36 -2.70
CA GLY A 239 -16.10 -5.57 -3.73
C GLY A 239 -17.18 -4.47 -3.76
N PRO A 240 -17.70 -4.12 -4.95
CA PRO A 240 -17.42 -4.70 -6.27
C PRO A 240 -16.26 -4.00 -7.02
N ARG A 241 -15.36 -3.31 -6.31
CA ARG A 241 -14.29 -2.54 -6.97
C ARG A 241 -13.20 -3.45 -7.55
N PRO A 242 -12.75 -3.23 -8.80
CA PRO A 242 -11.72 -4.05 -9.43
C PRO A 242 -10.49 -4.25 -8.53
N THR A 243 -10.12 -5.51 -8.32
CA THR A 243 -9.02 -5.88 -7.42
C THR A 243 -8.10 -6.87 -8.12
N MET A 244 -6.79 -6.62 -8.16
CA MET A 244 -5.81 -7.59 -8.60
C MET A 244 -5.18 -8.27 -7.38
N VAL A 245 -5.12 -9.60 -7.39
CA VAL A 245 -4.37 -10.38 -6.40
C VAL A 245 -3.20 -11.05 -7.10
N VAL A 246 -1.98 -10.70 -6.69
CA VAL A 246 -0.76 -11.31 -7.20
C VAL A 246 -0.13 -12.17 -6.11
N SER A 247 0.07 -13.46 -6.40
CA SER A 247 0.58 -14.43 -5.42
C SER A 247 1.58 -15.42 -6.01
N GLY A 248 2.47 -15.92 -5.16
CA GLY A 248 3.40 -17.00 -5.50
C GLY A 248 3.01 -18.28 -4.75
N THR A 249 3.05 -19.44 -5.41
CA THR A 249 2.80 -20.74 -4.73
C THR A 249 3.85 -21.06 -3.67
N GLN A 250 5.05 -20.50 -3.79
CA GLN A 250 6.18 -20.69 -2.87
C GLN A 250 6.30 -19.53 -1.86
N ASP A 251 5.46 -18.50 -1.98
CA ASP A 251 5.42 -17.37 -1.06
C ASP A 251 4.62 -17.72 0.21
N LYS A 252 5.31 -17.74 1.36
CA LYS A 252 4.67 -17.99 2.66
C LYS A 252 3.62 -16.93 3.04
N TYR A 253 3.71 -15.71 2.51
CA TYR A 253 2.78 -14.61 2.78
C TYR A 253 1.58 -14.57 1.82
N SER A 254 1.58 -15.43 0.78
CA SER A 254 0.45 -15.61 -0.14
C SER A 254 0.12 -17.07 -0.44
N ARG A 255 0.50 -17.96 0.49
CA ARG A 255 0.50 -19.41 0.31
C ARG A 255 -0.87 -19.96 -0.11
N ASP A 256 -1.94 -19.55 0.56
CA ASP A 256 -3.31 -20.00 0.29
C ASP A 256 -4.16 -18.92 -0.39
N ALA A 257 -3.54 -18.02 -1.16
CA ALA A 257 -4.23 -16.92 -1.83
C ALA A 257 -5.40 -17.41 -2.73
N ASP A 258 -5.21 -18.51 -3.46
CA ASP A 258 -6.25 -19.16 -4.26
C ASP A 258 -7.47 -19.58 -3.41
N GLN A 259 -7.22 -20.17 -2.24
CA GLN A 259 -8.29 -20.56 -1.30
C GLN A 259 -8.95 -19.35 -0.65
N VAL A 260 -8.20 -18.29 -0.39
CA VAL A 260 -8.74 -17.02 0.14
C VAL A 260 -9.64 -16.35 -0.90
N VAL A 261 -9.19 -16.25 -2.15
CA VAL A 261 -9.98 -15.65 -3.25
C VAL A 261 -11.22 -16.49 -3.55
N ALA A 262 -11.12 -17.82 -3.57
CA ALA A 262 -12.27 -18.70 -3.81
C ALA A 262 -13.42 -18.56 -2.79
N LYS A 263 -13.16 -17.98 -1.61
CA LYS A 263 -14.21 -17.67 -0.61
C LYS A 263 -14.93 -16.35 -0.86
N VAL A 264 -14.41 -15.49 -1.74
CA VAL A 264 -15.00 -14.18 -2.04
C VAL A 264 -16.00 -14.33 -3.18
N THR A 265 -17.19 -13.76 -3.01
CA THR A 265 -18.25 -13.79 -4.02
C THR A 265 -18.17 -12.56 -4.93
N GLY A 266 -18.43 -12.75 -6.23
CA GLY A 266 -18.47 -11.67 -7.23
C GLY A 266 -17.30 -11.72 -8.23
N ASP A 267 -17.51 -11.09 -9.38
CA ASP A 267 -16.55 -11.06 -10.49
C ASP A 267 -15.82 -9.71 -10.54
N PHE A 268 -15.02 -9.43 -9.51
CA PHE A 268 -14.23 -8.20 -9.41
C PHE A 268 -12.75 -8.46 -9.13
N ILE A 269 -12.35 -9.71 -8.91
CA ILE A 269 -10.97 -10.10 -8.60
C ILE A 269 -10.30 -10.67 -9.85
N THR A 270 -9.16 -10.11 -10.23
CA THR A 270 -8.23 -10.66 -11.22
C THR A 270 -7.09 -11.34 -10.48
N GLU A 271 -6.94 -12.66 -10.61
CA GLU A 271 -5.88 -13.42 -9.98
C GLU A 271 -4.68 -13.60 -10.93
N LEU A 272 -3.47 -13.34 -10.43
CA LEU A 272 -2.22 -13.79 -11.04
C LEU A 272 -1.47 -14.63 -10.01
N ARG A 273 -1.49 -15.94 -10.19
CA ARG A 273 -0.82 -16.91 -9.32
C ARG A 273 0.25 -17.66 -10.10
N VAL A 274 1.50 -17.55 -9.65
CA VAL A 274 2.67 -18.08 -10.35
C VAL A 274 3.49 -19.03 -9.48
N ASP A 275 4.23 -19.96 -10.09
CA ASP A 275 5.13 -20.87 -9.38
C ASP A 275 6.48 -20.21 -9.04
N ARG A 276 6.43 -19.22 -8.14
CA ARG A 276 7.56 -18.39 -7.71
C ARG A 276 7.46 -18.06 -6.22
N GLY A 277 8.58 -17.56 -5.68
CA GLY A 277 8.69 -17.06 -4.30
C GLY A 277 8.11 -15.66 -4.10
N HIS A 278 8.44 -15.07 -2.95
CA HIS A 278 7.87 -13.81 -2.49
C HIS A 278 8.24 -12.61 -3.36
N ALA A 279 9.53 -12.38 -3.59
CA ALA A 279 10.02 -11.24 -4.38
C ALA A 279 9.40 -11.20 -5.77
N LEU A 280 9.12 -10.00 -6.30
CA LEU A 280 8.58 -9.81 -7.64
C LEU A 280 9.59 -10.22 -8.72
N ASP A 281 9.06 -10.47 -9.90
CA ASP A 281 9.82 -10.69 -11.13
C ASP A 281 9.22 -9.86 -12.26
N GLN A 282 9.87 -9.89 -13.42
CA GLN A 282 9.43 -9.15 -14.61
C GLN A 282 7.98 -9.45 -14.98
N GLU A 283 7.56 -10.72 -14.97
CA GLU A 283 6.21 -11.14 -15.33
C GLU A 283 5.16 -10.46 -14.42
N ARG A 284 5.35 -10.57 -13.10
CA ARG A 284 4.41 -9.96 -12.13
C ARG A 284 4.46 -8.44 -12.16
N PHE A 285 5.65 -7.85 -12.29
CA PHE A 285 5.81 -6.40 -12.42
C PHE A 285 5.06 -5.86 -13.64
N ASP A 286 5.29 -6.44 -14.82
CA ASP A 286 4.64 -6.02 -16.06
C ASP A 286 3.13 -6.20 -16.01
N ALA A 287 2.66 -7.31 -15.44
CA ALA A 287 1.24 -7.57 -15.26
C ALA A 287 0.57 -6.54 -14.34
N ILE A 288 1.20 -6.19 -13.22
CA ILE A 288 0.70 -5.14 -12.31
C ILE A 288 0.63 -3.79 -13.03
N VAL A 289 1.73 -3.39 -13.69
CA VAL A 289 1.81 -2.10 -14.39
C VAL A 289 0.81 -2.04 -15.56
N ALA A 290 0.58 -3.15 -16.26
CA ALA A 290 -0.43 -3.24 -17.31
C ALA A 290 -1.85 -3.13 -16.74
N TRP A 291 -2.17 -3.93 -15.73
CA TRP A 291 -3.49 -3.98 -15.13
C TRP A 291 -3.91 -2.63 -14.54
N ILE A 292 -3.00 -1.94 -13.83
CA ILE A 292 -3.25 -0.58 -13.31
C ILE A 292 -3.46 0.41 -14.47
N GLY A 293 -2.61 0.35 -15.50
CA GLY A 293 -2.72 1.24 -16.67
C GLY A 293 -4.06 1.12 -17.40
N GLU A 294 -4.64 -0.08 -17.47
CA GLU A 294 -5.97 -0.29 -18.04
C GLU A 294 -7.09 0.38 -17.25
N ARG A 295 -6.94 0.53 -15.92
CA ARG A 295 -7.93 1.21 -15.08
C ARG A 295 -8.05 2.71 -15.36
N MET A 296 -7.11 3.26 -16.12
CA MET A 296 -7.08 4.66 -16.51
C MET A 296 -7.77 4.94 -17.85
N SER A 297 -8.18 3.89 -18.56
CA SER A 297 -8.83 4.00 -19.87
C SER A 297 -10.31 4.35 -19.71
N ASP A 298 -10.86 5.12 -20.64
CA ASP A 298 -12.28 5.39 -20.73
C ASP A 298 -13.00 4.07 -21.06
N ARG A 299 -13.53 3.38 -20.05
CA ARG A 299 -14.56 2.35 -20.22
C ARG A 299 -15.92 2.95 -19.93
#